data_AF-A0A853F2C8-F1
#
_entry.id   AF-A0A853F2C8-F1
#
_cell.length_a   1.000
_cell.length_b   1.000
_cell.length_c   1.000
_cell.angle_alpha   90.00
_cell.angle_beta   90.00
_cell.angle_gamma   90.00
#
_symmetry.space_group_name_H-M   'P 1'
#
loop_
_entity.id
_entity.type
_entity.pdbx_description
1 polymer ?
#
loop_
_entity_poly.entity_id
_entity_poly.type
_entity_poly.pdbx_seq_one_letter_code
_entity_poly.pdbx_strand_id
1 'polypeptide(L)' 'MADNNSEFNFNISLSVLDHLGRNLYRSFITVIGEAISNSWDAGAENVWITINREENYFVIRDDGIGMSKEDFQGNF' A
#
# COMPACT_ATOMS: atom_id res chain seq x y z
N MET A 1 -21.46 15.82 17.05
CA MET A 1 -20.24 15.00 16.90
C MET A 1 -19.50 15.57 15.71
N ALA A 2 -18.31 16.13 15.91
CA ALA A 2 -17.60 16.85 14.86
C ALA A 2 -17.05 15.84 13.84
N ASP A 3 -17.40 16.05 12.57
CA ASP A 3 -16.90 15.29 11.44
C ASP A 3 -15.46 15.74 11.16
N ASN A 4 -14.48 15.01 11.71
CA ASN A 4 -13.05 15.25 11.47
C ASN A 4 -12.63 14.64 10.13
N ASN A 5 -13.29 15.04 9.05
CA ASN A 5 -12.91 14.66 7.69
C ASN A 5 -11.76 15.56 7.21
N SER A 6 -10.58 15.45 7.84
CA SER A 6 -9.36 16.02 7.26
C SER A 6 -8.96 15.17 6.05
N GLU A 7 -9.07 15.76 4.88
CA GLU A 7 -8.66 15.17 3.60
C GLU A 7 -7.17 14.85 3.60
N PHE A 8 -6.81 13.69 3.03
CA PHE A 8 -5.42 13.35 2.78
C PHE A 8 -4.98 13.95 1.45
N ASN A 9 -3.76 14.48 1.42
CA ASN A 9 -3.12 14.99 0.20
C ASN A 9 -1.98 14.06 -0.18
N PHE A 10 -1.92 13.66 -1.46
CA PHE A 10 -0.84 12.84 -1.99
C PHE A 10 0.00 13.64 -2.98
N ASN A 11 1.32 13.67 -2.80
CA ASN A 11 2.21 14.36 -3.73
C ASN A 11 3.05 13.35 -4.52
N ILE A 12 2.54 12.95 -5.69
CA ILE A 12 3.23 12.00 -6.56
C ILE A 12 3.98 12.77 -7.65
N SER A 13 5.28 12.50 -7.80
CA SER A 13 6.06 13.09 -8.89
C SER A 13 5.67 12.47 -10.23
N LEU A 14 5.64 13.30 -11.28
CA LEU A 14 5.27 12.85 -12.63
C LEU A 14 6.18 11.74 -13.16
N SER A 15 7.47 11.77 -12.78
CA SER A 15 8.43 10.74 -13.14
C SER A 15 8.14 9.38 -12.50
N VAL A 16 7.64 9.33 -11.26
CA VAL A 16 7.22 8.09 -10.60
C VAL A 16 5.99 7.48 -11.30
N LEU A 17 5.02 8.32 -11.68
CA LEU A 17 3.84 7.90 -12.42
C LEU A 17 4.21 7.26 -13.77
N ASP A 18 5.13 7.90 -14.51
CA ASP A 18 5.63 7.42 -15.81
C ASP A 18 6.38 6.08 -15.72
N HIS A 19 7.14 5.85 -14.63
CA HIS A 19 7.89 4.61 -14.43
C HIS A 19 7.01 3.46 -13.97
N LEU A 20 5.98 3.72 -13.16
CA LEU A 20 4.97 2.73 -12.75
C LEU A 20 4.20 2.21 -13.96
N GLY A 21 3.71 3.10 -14.84
CA GLY A 21 2.86 2.74 -15.98
C GLY A 21 3.48 1.75 -16.98
N ARG A 22 4.79 1.85 -17.24
CA ARG A 22 5.47 1.06 -18.29
C ARG A 22 6.06 -0.27 -17.81
N ASN A 23 6.37 -0.39 -16.51
CA ASN A 23 7.09 -1.55 -15.96
C ASN A 23 6.21 -2.51 -15.16
N LEU A 24 4.90 -2.23 -15.04
CA LEU A 24 3.91 -2.97 -14.24
C LEU A 24 3.95 -4.51 -14.40
N TYR A 25 4.19 -5.03 -15.61
CA TYR A 25 4.19 -6.49 -15.83
C TYR A 25 5.42 -7.22 -15.32
N ARG A 26 6.59 -6.56 -15.26
CA ARG A 26 7.79 -7.11 -14.60
C ARG A 26 7.78 -6.79 -13.12
N SER A 27 7.18 -5.66 -12.74
CA SER A 27 7.15 -5.18 -11.36
C SER A 27 6.05 -5.80 -10.50
N PHE A 28 5.02 -6.46 -11.04
CA PHE A 28 3.92 -6.96 -10.19
C PHE A 28 4.40 -7.94 -9.11
N ILE A 29 5.26 -8.90 -9.47
CA ILE A 29 5.88 -9.80 -8.48
C ILE A 29 6.77 -9.03 -7.51
N THR A 30 7.52 -8.04 -8.00
CA THR A 30 8.35 -7.16 -7.17
C THR A 30 7.50 -6.34 -6.19
N VAL A 31 6.34 -5.83 -6.60
CA VAL A 31 5.40 -5.07 -5.76
C VAL A 31 4.84 -5.94 -4.65
N ILE A 32 4.51 -7.20 -4.95
CA ILE A 32 4.11 -8.16 -3.90
C ILE A 32 5.27 -8.40 -2.93
N GLY A 33 6.49 -8.61 -3.45
CA GLY A 33 7.68 -8.78 -2.61
C GLY A 33 7.94 -7.59 -1.69
N GLU A 34 7.80 -6.37 -2.21
CA GLU A 34 7.96 -5.13 -1.45
C GLU A 34 6.90 -5.00 -0.35
N ALA A 35 5.64 -5.31 -0.67
CA ALA A 35 4.55 -5.27 0.33
C ALA A 35 4.77 -6.27 1.46
N ILE A 36 5.27 -7.48 1.15
CA ILE A 36 5.64 -8.49 2.16
C ILE A 36 6.84 -8.02 2.99
N SER A 37 7.86 -7.43 2.35
CA SER A 37 9.01 -6.86 3.06
C SER A 37 8.59 -5.78 4.04
N ASN A 38 7.73 -4.85 3.60
CA ASN A 38 7.20 -3.79 4.45
C ASN A 38 6.39 -4.34 5.63
N SER A 39 5.64 -5.43 5.42
CA SER A 39 4.91 -6.11 6.50
C SER A 39 5.86 -6.67 7.55
N TRP A 40 6.95 -7.31 7.11
CA TRP A 40 8.00 -7.81 8.00
C TRP A 40 8.69 -6.68 8.78
N ASP A 41 9.04 -5.60 8.10
CA ASP A 41 9.67 -4.42 8.74
C ASP A 41 8.73 -3.75 9.75
N ALA A 42 7.42 -3.84 9.54
CA ALA A 42 6.37 -3.43 10.48
C ALA A 42 6.16 -4.43 11.64
N GLY A 43 6.95 -5.50 11.72
CA GLY A 43 6.87 -6.50 12.77
C GLY A 43 5.66 -7.42 12.70
N ALA A 44 5.06 -7.59 11.51
CA ALA A 44 3.95 -8.53 11.31
C ALA A 44 4.39 -9.98 11.55
N GLU A 45 3.55 -10.75 12.24
CA GLU A 45 3.72 -12.19 12.38
C GLU A 45 3.06 -12.93 11.21
N ASN A 46 1.98 -12.35 10.67
CA ASN A 46 1.19 -12.93 9.61
C ASN A 46 0.95 -11.94 8.47
N VAL A 47 1.03 -12.46 7.24
CA VAL A 47 0.65 -11.75 6.02
C VAL A 47 -0.34 -12.61 5.24
N TRP A 48 -1.50 -12.05 4.90
CA TRP A 48 -2.55 -12.71 4.12
C TRP A 48 -2.65 -12.09 2.74
N ILE A 49 -2.72 -12.96 1.73
CA ILE A 49 -2.99 -12.58 0.35
C ILE A 49 -4.37 -13.10 -0.03
N THR A 50 -5.28 -12.20 -0.38
CA THR A 50 -6.65 -12.52 -0.80
C THR A 50 -6.83 -12.15 -2.27
N ILE A 51 -7.32 -13.10 -3.06
CA ILE A 51 -7.65 -12.91 -4.48
C ILE A 51 -9.14 -13.19 -4.66
N ASN A 52 -9.90 -12.15 -4.98
CA ASN A 52 -11.31 -12.30 -5.36
C ASN A 52 -11.44 -11.97 -6.85
N ARG A 53 -11.65 -13.01 -7.66
CA ARG A 53 -11.79 -12.86 -9.12
C ARG A 53 -13.18 -12.39 -9.53
N GLU A 54 -14.19 -12.63 -8.72
CA GLU A 54 -15.57 -12.23 -9.01
C GLU A 54 -15.74 -10.72 -8.80
N GLU A 55 -15.17 -10.20 -7.72
CA GLU A 55 -15.15 -8.75 -7.40
C GLU A 55 -13.91 -8.04 -7.96
N ASN A 56 -13.08 -8.76 -8.73
CA ASN A 56 -11.88 -8.26 -9.42
C ASN A 56 -10.92 -7.46 -8.53
N TYR A 57 -10.61 -7.96 -7.34
CA TYR A 57 -9.64 -7.34 -6.44
C TYR A 57 -8.60 -8.32 -5.92
N PHE A 58 -7.48 -7.72 -5.51
CA PHE A 58 -6.35 -8.37 -4.88
C PHE A 58 -5.97 -7.55 -3.65
N VAL A 59 -5.82 -8.20 -2.49
CA VAL A 59 -5.50 -7.55 -1.22
C VAL A 59 -4.34 -8.27 -0.55
N ILE A 60 -3.36 -7.49 -0.09
CA ILE A 60 -2.33 -7.91 0.86
C ILE A 60 -2.67 -7.24 2.20
N ARG A 61 -2.72 -8.03 3.27
CA ARG A 61 -2.99 -7.55 4.63
C ARG A 61 -1.99 -8.16 5.59
N ASP A 62 -1.49 -7.37 6.50
CA ASP A 62 -0.61 -7.80 7.60
C ASP A 62 -1.23 -7.48 8.97
N ASP A 63 -0.61 -8.00 10.04
CA ASP A 63 -0.93 -7.72 11.44
C ASP A 63 0.19 -6.95 12.17
N GLY A 64 1.00 -6.20 11.42
CA GLY A 64 2.08 -5.38 11.96
C GLY A 64 1.57 -4.15 12.71
N ILE A 65 2.51 -3.27 13.09
CA ILE A 65 2.22 -2.07 13.90
C ILE A 65 1.29 -1.05 13.21
N GLY A 66 1.13 -1.15 11.89
CA GLY A 66 0.30 -0.25 11.09
C GLY A 66 0.83 1.19 11.05
N MET A 67 -0.05 2.12 10.67
CA MET A 67 0.25 3.55 10.59
C MET A 67 -0.92 4.36 11.17
N SER A 68 -0.63 5.41 11.94
CA SER A 68 -1.63 6.41 12.32
C SER A 68 -1.99 7.33 11.15
N LYS A 69 -3.01 8.18 11.34
CA LYS A 69 -3.39 9.19 10.33
C LYS A 69 -2.25 10.14 10.03
N GLU A 70 -1.52 10.53 11.06
CA GLU A 70 -0.37 11.44 11.00
C GLU A 70 0.82 10.77 10.30
N ASP A 71 1.11 9.50 10.61
CA ASP A 71 2.16 8.73 9.94
C ASP A 71 1.88 8.60 8.44
N PHE A 72 0.62 8.36 8.08
CA PHE A 72 0.22 8.21 6.69
C PHE A 72 0.39 9.52 5.90
N GLN A 73 -0.10 10.66 6.43
CA GLN A 73 0.03 11.94 5.74
C GLN A 73 1.49 12.46 5.69
N GLY A 74 2.32 12.13 6.68
CA GLY A 74 3.71 12.58 6.74
C GLY A 74 4.65 11.89 5.75
N ASN A 75 4.29 10.70 5.28
CA ASN A 75 5.13 9.87 4.41
C ASN A 75 4.71 9.90 2.92
N PHE A 76 3.61 10.57 2.56
CA PHE A 76 3.04 10.57 1.20
C PHE A 76 2.48 11.94 0.75
#